data_AF-A0A951EL97-F1
#
_entry.id   AF-A0A951EL97-F1
#
_cell.length_a   1.000
_cell.length_b   1.000
_cell.length_c   1.000
_cell.angle_alpha   90.00
_cell.angle_beta   90.00
_cell.angle_gamma   90.00
#
_symmetry.space_group_name_H-M   'P 1'
#
loop_
_entity.id
_entity.type
_entity.pdbx_description
1 polymer ?
#
loop_
_entity_poly.entity_id
_entity_poly.type
_entity_poly.pdbx_seq_one_letter_code
_entity_poly.pdbx_strand_id
1 'polypeptide(L)'
;MAPKTVTRDDIYEAARKLSNWGRWGQDDQVGTLNNVSPDDIVAAAGLIRKGKVFSLGLSLKEPIQSGLFGGRWNPIHTMLATGTDAAAGNQDDPYPYLRYADDAINMPCQASTQWDALCH
;
A
#
# COMPACT_ATOMS: atom_id res chain seq x y z
N MET A 1 -7.30 44.19 -1.82
CA MET A 1 -7.08 43.77 -3.22
C MET A 1 -8.09 42.69 -3.54
N ALA A 2 -8.73 42.73 -4.71
CA ALA A 2 -9.61 41.64 -5.13
C ALA A 2 -8.77 40.36 -5.33
N PRO A 3 -9.26 39.16 -4.96
CA PRO A 3 -8.53 37.92 -5.16
C PRO A 3 -8.29 37.69 -6.66
N LYS A 4 -7.06 37.34 -7.02
CA LYS A 4 -6.71 36.96 -8.39
C LYS A 4 -7.47 35.68 -8.75
N THR A 5 -8.20 35.69 -9.86
CA THR A 5 -8.78 34.46 -10.43
C THR A 5 -7.65 33.56 -10.92
N VAL A 6 -7.56 32.35 -10.37
CA VAL A 6 -6.56 31.34 -10.75
C VAL A 6 -7.00 30.68 -12.06
N THR A 7 -6.07 30.58 -13.01
CA THR A 7 -6.27 29.97 -14.32
C THR A 7 -5.48 28.68 -14.45
N ARG A 8 -5.72 27.92 -15.53
CA ARG A 8 -4.93 26.72 -15.84
C ARG A 8 -3.45 27.05 -16.10
N ASP A 9 -3.17 28.23 -16.65
CA ASP A 9 -1.80 28.64 -16.93
C ASP A 9 -1.01 28.89 -15.64
N ASP A 10 -1.68 29.43 -14.61
CA ASP A 10 -1.08 29.57 -13.27
C ASP A 10 -0.70 28.20 -12.68
N ILE A 11 -1.50 27.15 -12.93
CA ILE A 11 -1.20 25.77 -12.49
C ILE A 11 0.05 25.25 -13.21
N TYR A 12 0.14 25.41 -14.54
CA TYR A 12 1.32 24.96 -15.28
C TYR A 12 2.58 25.74 -14.91
N GLU A 13 2.45 27.03 -14.65
CA GLU A 13 3.56 27.84 -14.16
C GLU A 13 4.04 27.36 -12.79
N ALA A 14 3.12 27.12 -11.85
CA ALA A 14 3.43 26.58 -10.54
C ALA A 14 4.08 25.19 -10.64
N ALA A 15 3.54 24.29 -11.47
CA ALA A 15 4.09 22.95 -11.66
C ALA A 15 5.54 22.99 -12.19
N ARG A 16 5.88 23.93 -13.07
CA ARG A 16 7.27 24.12 -13.53
C ARG A 16 8.15 24.70 -12.43
N LYS A 17 7.67 25.71 -11.71
CA LYS A 17 8.43 26.42 -10.67
C LYS A 17 8.67 25.58 -9.41
N LEU A 18 7.74 24.69 -9.07
CA LEU A 18 7.71 23.96 -7.80
C LEU A 18 7.94 22.46 -7.99
N SER A 19 8.69 22.07 -9.01
CA SER A 19 9.00 20.65 -9.24
C SER A 19 10.37 20.23 -8.71
N ASN A 20 10.51 18.93 -8.46
CA ASN A 20 11.78 18.25 -8.24
C ASN A 20 12.34 17.55 -9.49
N TRP A 21 11.80 17.78 -10.69
CA TRP A 21 12.37 17.21 -11.93
C TRP A 21 13.87 17.51 -12.03
N GLY A 22 14.67 16.46 -12.24
CA GLY A 22 16.13 16.55 -12.36
C GLY A 22 16.89 16.74 -11.04
N ARG A 23 16.22 16.89 -9.89
CA ARG A 23 16.88 17.10 -8.59
C ARG A 23 17.84 15.97 -8.21
N TRP A 24 17.51 14.74 -8.58
CA TRP A 24 18.31 13.53 -8.27
C TRP A 24 18.91 12.86 -9.52
N GLY A 25 18.94 13.58 -10.65
CA GLY A 25 19.35 13.04 -11.95
C GLY A 25 18.19 12.91 -12.93
N GLN A 26 18.50 12.83 -14.23
CA GLN A 26 17.49 12.78 -15.29
C GLN A 26 16.78 11.42 -15.36
N ASP A 27 17.43 10.35 -14.91
CA ASP A 27 16.91 8.98 -14.94
C ASP A 27 16.27 8.55 -13.60
N ASP A 28 16.11 9.47 -12.65
CA ASP A 28 15.51 9.16 -11.34
C ASP A 28 14.05 8.74 -11.48
N GLN A 29 13.69 7.63 -10.82
CA GLN A 29 12.33 7.08 -10.75
C GLN A 29 11.82 6.94 -9.32
N VAL A 30 12.57 7.43 -8.33
CA VAL A 30 12.30 7.25 -6.90
C VAL A 30 11.75 8.53 -6.26
N GLY A 31 12.13 9.70 -6.77
CA GLY A 31 11.58 10.98 -6.35
C GLY A 31 11.93 11.34 -4.90
N THR A 32 10.96 11.85 -4.14
CA THR A 32 11.21 12.38 -2.79
C THR A 32 11.67 11.34 -1.76
N LEU A 33 11.53 10.04 -2.05
CA LEU A 33 12.12 8.96 -1.25
C LEU A 33 13.65 9.06 -1.21
N ASN A 34 14.29 9.69 -2.20
CA ASN A 34 15.73 10.00 -2.17
C ASN A 34 16.15 10.94 -1.03
N ASN A 35 15.20 11.60 -0.34
CA ASN A 35 15.52 12.38 0.85
C ASN A 35 15.70 11.52 2.12
N VAL A 36 15.33 10.23 2.08
CA VAL A 36 15.52 9.32 3.20
C VAL A 36 16.89 8.65 3.05
N SER A 37 17.82 9.02 3.91
CA SER A 37 19.18 8.47 3.93
C SER A 37 19.31 7.30 4.93
N PRO A 38 20.38 6.48 4.82
CA PRO A 38 20.70 5.48 5.84
C PRO A 38 20.86 6.07 7.25
N ASP A 39 21.38 7.30 7.37
CA ASP A 39 21.54 7.98 8.65
C ASP A 39 20.19 8.34 9.28
N ASP A 40 19.20 8.71 8.47
CA ASP A 40 17.83 8.95 8.95
C ASP A 40 17.22 7.68 9.55
N ILE A 41 17.49 6.51 8.94
CA ILE A 41 17.01 5.22 9.43
C ILE A 41 17.66 4.90 10.80
N VAL A 42 18.98 5.09 10.93
CA VAL A 42 19.70 4.88 12.19
C VAL A 42 19.20 5.84 13.28
N ALA A 43 19.02 7.11 12.94
CA ALA A 43 18.47 8.11 13.86
C ALA A 43 17.04 7.75 14.30
N ALA A 44 16.18 7.33 13.37
CA ALA A 44 14.82 6.90 13.67
C ALA A 44 14.79 5.65 14.56
N ALA A 45 15.68 4.68 14.35
CA ALA A 45 15.82 3.52 15.24
C ALA A 45 16.15 3.94 16.68
N GLY A 46 16.94 5.01 16.86
CA GLY A 46 17.22 5.63 18.15
C GLY A 46 15.97 6.16 18.90
N LEU A 47 14.83 6.35 18.22
CA LEU A 47 13.57 6.75 18.85
C LEU A 47 12.87 5.58 19.57
N ILE A 48 13.24 4.33 19.30
CA ILE A 48 12.66 3.17 19.96
C ILE A 48 13.19 3.08 21.39
N ARG A 49 12.35 3.46 22.38
CA ARG A 49 12.70 3.42 23.82
C ARG A 49 11.95 2.36 24.62
N LYS A 50 10.70 2.08 24.26
CA LYS A 50 9.79 1.21 25.03
C LYS A 50 9.31 -0.02 24.26
N GLY A 51 9.67 -0.14 22.98
CA GLY A 51 9.23 -1.26 22.13
C GLY A 51 7.71 -1.36 21.90
N LYS A 52 6.95 -0.28 22.16
CA LYS A 52 5.50 -0.26 21.84
C LYS A 52 5.32 -0.21 20.33
N VAL A 53 4.48 -1.09 19.79
CA VAL A 53 4.16 -1.18 18.37
C VAL A 53 2.69 -0.86 18.16
N PHE A 54 2.39 -0.05 17.14
CA PHE A 54 1.04 0.32 16.75
C PHE A 54 0.85 -0.04 15.27
N SER A 55 -0.18 -0.83 14.96
CA SER A 55 -0.57 -1.05 13.56
C SER A 55 -1.24 0.21 13.02
N LEU A 56 -0.78 0.69 11.86
CA LEU A 56 -1.39 1.81 11.14
C LEU A 56 -2.22 1.34 9.93
N GLY A 57 -2.27 0.02 9.70
CA GLY A 57 -3.08 -0.61 8.66
C GLY A 57 -4.49 -0.90 9.15
N LEU A 58 -5.49 -0.63 8.32
CA LEU A 58 -6.85 -1.12 8.50
C LEU A 58 -6.91 -2.63 8.24
N SER A 59 -7.86 -3.29 8.91
CA SER A 59 -8.18 -4.69 8.60
C SER A 59 -8.70 -4.79 7.17
N LEU A 60 -8.20 -5.74 6.39
CA LEU A 60 -8.66 -5.97 5.01
C LEU A 60 -10.09 -6.53 4.92
N LYS A 61 -10.69 -6.89 6.07
CA LYS A 61 -12.11 -7.27 6.16
C LYS A 61 -13.04 -6.07 6.18
N GLU A 62 -12.52 -4.87 6.46
CA GLU A 62 -13.34 -3.66 6.53
C GLU A 62 -13.78 -3.25 5.11
N PRO A 63 -15.10 -3.11 4.86
CA PRO A 63 -15.61 -2.81 3.52
C PRO A 63 -15.54 -1.30 3.21
N ILE A 64 -14.32 -0.76 3.14
CA ILE A 64 -14.11 0.68 2.98
C ILE A 64 -14.25 1.18 1.53
N GLN A 65 -14.16 0.29 0.54
CA GLN A 65 -14.34 0.64 -0.86
C GLN A 65 -15.82 0.83 -1.19
N SER A 66 -16.14 1.97 -1.80
CA SER A 66 -17.50 2.36 -2.18
C SER A 66 -17.76 2.26 -3.69
N GLY A 67 -16.77 1.86 -4.49
CA GLY A 67 -16.85 1.85 -5.95
C GLY A 67 -16.67 3.23 -6.62
N LEU A 68 -16.50 4.30 -5.85
CA LEU A 68 -16.23 5.64 -6.37
C LEU A 68 -14.87 5.68 -7.10
N PHE A 69 -14.80 6.35 -8.25
CA PHE A 69 -13.62 6.44 -9.14
C PHE A 69 -13.05 5.08 -9.60
N GLY A 70 -13.57 4.56 -10.72
CA GLY A 70 -13.03 3.37 -11.38
C GLY A 70 -13.57 2.02 -10.89
N GLY A 71 -14.59 2.01 -10.02
CA GLY A 71 -15.31 0.78 -9.68
C GLY A 71 -14.53 -0.21 -8.82
N ARG A 72 -13.61 0.28 -7.95
CA ARG A 72 -12.83 -0.55 -7.04
C ARG A 72 -13.73 -1.34 -6.08
N TRP A 73 -13.37 -2.60 -5.81
CA TRP A 73 -14.07 -3.49 -4.89
C TRP A 73 -13.28 -3.72 -3.59
N ASN A 74 -13.99 -4.14 -2.55
CA ASN A 74 -13.37 -4.53 -1.27
C ASN A 74 -12.53 -5.81 -1.42
N PRO A 75 -11.47 -6.00 -0.62
CA PRO A 75 -10.67 -7.22 -0.68
C PRO A 75 -11.51 -8.49 -0.52
N ILE A 76 -11.27 -9.46 -1.40
CA ILE A 76 -11.95 -10.76 -1.40
C ILE A 76 -10.94 -11.81 -0.94
N HIS A 77 -11.15 -12.35 0.27
CA HIS A 77 -10.35 -13.42 0.84
C HIS A 77 -11.05 -14.77 0.63
N THR A 78 -10.35 -15.72 0.03
CA THR A 78 -10.88 -17.04 -0.30
C THR A 78 -9.95 -18.11 0.24
N MET A 79 -10.49 -19.08 0.96
CA MET A 79 -9.73 -20.26 1.37
C MET A 79 -9.61 -21.24 0.18
N LEU A 80 -8.40 -21.72 -0.08
CA LEU A 80 -8.10 -22.79 -1.02
C LEU A 80 -8.17 -24.18 -0.35
N ALA A 81 -7.83 -24.22 0.93
CA ALA A 81 -8.03 -25.36 1.82
C ALA A 81 -8.20 -24.85 3.26
N THR A 82 -8.91 -25.60 4.07
CA THR A 82 -9.24 -25.22 5.44
C THR A 82 -8.94 -26.34 6.42
N GLY A 83 -8.93 -26.00 7.71
CA GLY A 83 -8.91 -27.02 8.76
C GLY A 83 -10.12 -27.96 8.73
N THR A 84 -11.24 -27.56 8.11
CA THR A 84 -12.40 -28.46 7.96
C THR A 84 -12.16 -29.55 6.93
N ASP A 85 -11.40 -29.29 5.88
CA ASP A 85 -10.98 -30.31 4.91
C ASP A 85 -10.06 -31.35 5.57
N ALA A 86 -9.13 -30.86 6.38
CA ALA A 86 -8.25 -31.68 7.20
C ALA A 86 -9.02 -32.55 8.21
N ALA A 87 -10.00 -31.96 8.91
CA ALA A 87 -10.82 -32.69 9.89
C ALA A 87 -11.71 -33.77 9.23
N ALA A 88 -12.14 -33.54 7.98
CA ALA A 88 -12.89 -34.51 7.19
C ALA A 88 -12.03 -35.63 6.60
N GLY A 89 -10.70 -35.56 6.71
CA GLY A 89 -9.77 -36.53 6.14
C GLY A 89 -9.49 -36.32 4.64
N ASN A 90 -9.97 -35.22 4.04
CA ASN A 90 -9.80 -34.93 2.61
C ASN A 90 -8.34 -34.72 2.19
N GLN A 91 -7.44 -34.56 3.16
CA GLN A 91 -6.02 -34.29 2.95
C GLN A 91 -5.12 -35.47 3.35
N ASP A 92 -5.67 -36.61 3.79
CA ASP A 92 -4.91 -37.71 4.38
C ASP A 92 -4.40 -38.75 3.34
N ASP A 93 -4.66 -38.55 2.03
CA ASP A 93 -4.26 -39.45 0.92
C ASP A 93 -3.81 -38.62 -0.31
N PRO A 94 -2.70 -38.95 -1.03
CA PRO A 94 -1.67 -39.96 -0.78
C PRO A 94 -0.46 -39.46 0.00
N TYR A 95 -0.50 -38.21 0.49
CA TYR A 95 0.62 -37.57 1.16
C TYR A 95 0.68 -37.96 2.65
N PRO A 96 1.87 -37.96 3.28
CA PRO A 96 1.98 -38.20 4.72
C PRO A 96 1.11 -37.18 5.47
N TYR A 97 0.51 -37.56 6.63
CA TYR A 97 -0.41 -36.84 7.55
C TYR A 97 -0.17 -35.32 7.80
N LEU A 98 0.04 -34.55 6.75
CA LEU A 98 0.35 -33.14 6.71
C LEU A 98 -0.92 -32.45 6.25
N ARG A 99 -1.59 -31.86 7.23
CA ARG A 99 -2.80 -31.09 7.02
C ARG A 99 -2.45 -29.61 6.91
N TYR A 100 -3.17 -28.89 6.05
CA TYR A 100 -2.92 -27.50 5.75
C TYR A 100 -4.21 -26.71 5.64
N ALA A 101 -4.07 -25.40 5.84
CA ALA A 101 -5.04 -24.40 5.41
C ALA A 101 -4.27 -23.40 4.56
N ASP A 102 -4.82 -23.06 3.41
CA ASP A 102 -4.18 -22.18 2.44
C ASP A 102 -5.23 -21.25 1.85
N ASP A 103 -4.83 -20.06 1.43
CA ASP A 103 -5.74 -19.01 1.03
C ASP A 103 -5.20 -18.12 -0.10
N ALA A 104 -6.12 -17.35 -0.67
CA ALA A 104 -5.85 -16.39 -1.73
C ALA A 104 -6.61 -15.09 -1.44
N ILE A 105 -6.04 -13.98 -1.92
CA ILE A 105 -6.69 -12.66 -1.87
C ILE A 105 -6.76 -12.04 -3.26
N ASN A 106 -7.93 -11.52 -3.61
CA ASN A 106 -8.12 -10.68 -4.79
C ASN A 106 -8.50 -9.27 -4.33
N MET A 107 -7.69 -8.28 -4.69
CA MET A 107 -7.94 -6.90 -4.31
C MET A 107 -7.30 -5.91 -5.29
N PRO A 108 -7.92 -4.74 -5.51
CA PRO A 108 -7.22 -3.58 -6.07
C PRO A 108 -6.05 -3.16 -5.16
N CYS A 109 -4.95 -2.67 -5.73
CA CYS A 109 -3.81 -2.17 -4.95
C CYS A 109 -4.19 -0.98 -4.05
N GLN A 110 -5.24 -0.25 -4.44
CA GLN A 110 -5.76 0.91 -3.73
C GLN A 110 -7.02 0.61 -2.90
N ALA A 111 -7.16 -0.63 -2.41
CA ALA A 111 -8.38 -1.08 -1.74
C ALA A 111 -8.38 -0.89 -0.20
N SER A 112 -7.24 -0.58 0.42
CA SER A 112 -7.12 -0.41 1.87
C SER A 112 -6.01 0.60 2.22
N THR A 113 -5.47 0.58 3.45
CA THR A 113 -4.27 1.35 3.80
C THR A 113 -3.16 1.07 2.76
N GLN A 114 -2.67 2.11 2.10
CA GLN A 114 -1.86 1.99 0.88
C GLN A 114 -0.80 3.08 0.77
N TRP A 115 0.12 2.88 -0.17
CA TRP A 115 0.94 3.92 -0.78
C TRP A 115 0.62 3.98 -2.28
N ASP A 116 0.46 5.20 -2.80
CA ASP A 116 0.34 5.42 -4.23
C ASP A 116 1.73 5.72 -4.81
N ALA A 117 2.14 4.93 -5.79
CA ALA A 117 3.39 5.12 -6.50
C ALA A 117 3.33 6.39 -7.38
N LEU A 118 4.49 6.89 -7.81
CA LEU A 118 4.58 8.06 -8.70
C LEU A 118 3.85 7.88 -10.04
N CYS A 119 3.63 6.63 -10.47
CA CYS A 119 2.94 6.28 -11.70
C CYS A 119 1.43 6.01 -11.51
N HIS A 120 0.88 6.18 -10.31
CA HIS A 120 -0.56 6.04 -10.09
C HIS A 120 -1.34 7.13 -10.84
#